data_AF-A0A9E0B7W2-F1
#
_entry.id   AF-A0A9E0B7W2-F1
#
_cell.length_a   1.000
_cell.length_b   1.000
_cell.length_c   1.000
_cell.angle_alpha   90.00
_cell.angle_beta   90.00
_cell.angle_gamma   90.00
#
_symmetry.space_group_name_H-M   'P 1'
#
loop_
_entity.id
_entity.type
_entity.pdbx_description
1 polymer ?
#
loop_
_entity_poly.entity_id
_entity_poly.type
_entity_poly.pdbx_seq_one_letter_code
_entity_poly.pdbx_strand_id
1 'polypeptide(L)'
;MENNNKRVVDNRQNINDDEKMKINMRAELDEHYTMLKECPKCGTRMIYAYGEVYECPKCGNKEFTEFGKIRDYLEKHGPQNAVTIADATGVSVKTIQKFLYQGRIEIPDGSGSYIKCQMCGAEIRYGRFCPECSAKLSRDNSSMVYVGEKPKHKMDYNGKMHTLDESEMKNVSRKPVAMRRKDKK
;
A
#
# COMPACT_ATOMS: atom_id res chain seq x y z
N MET A 1 23.52 23.06 -52.79
CA MET A 1 22.25 22.32 -52.63
C MET A 1 22.53 21.24 -51.59
N GLU A 2 22.52 21.59 -50.30
CA GLU A 2 21.34 21.63 -49.40
C GLU A 2 20.60 20.28 -49.38
N ASN A 3 20.78 19.52 -48.29
CA ASN A 3 19.83 19.36 -47.16
C ASN A 3 18.71 18.33 -47.52
N ASN A 4 18.24 17.42 -46.67
CA ASN A 4 18.31 17.28 -45.23
C ASN A 4 17.68 15.93 -44.81
N ASN A 5 17.92 15.57 -43.54
CA ASN A 5 16.99 14.88 -42.61
C ASN A 5 17.08 13.37 -42.31
N LYS A 6 17.80 13.11 -41.20
CA LYS A 6 17.37 12.46 -39.93
C LYS A 6 16.98 10.98 -39.97
N ARG A 7 17.80 10.12 -39.35
CA ARG A 7 17.78 9.76 -37.91
C ARG A 7 16.41 9.24 -37.47
N VAL A 8 16.23 7.93 -37.56
CA VAL A 8 15.27 7.22 -36.71
C VAL A 8 16.05 6.79 -35.47
N VAL A 9 15.60 7.27 -34.34
CA VAL A 9 16.25 7.25 -33.04
C VAL A 9 15.95 5.90 -32.37
N ASP A 10 17.00 5.18 -31.97
CA ASP A 10 16.92 4.10 -30.99
C ASP A 10 16.43 4.65 -29.64
N ASN A 11 15.12 4.64 -29.41
CA ASN A 11 14.53 4.93 -28.11
C ASN A 11 14.53 3.66 -27.25
N ARG A 12 15.69 3.28 -26.72
CA ARG A 12 15.76 2.40 -25.54
C ARG A 12 15.40 3.23 -24.32
N GLN A 13 14.25 2.92 -23.75
CA GLN A 13 13.67 3.54 -22.57
C GLN A 13 14.67 3.52 -21.41
N ASN A 14 15.15 4.70 -21.02
CA ASN A 14 15.93 4.90 -19.80
C ASN A 14 14.93 5.07 -18.65
N ILE A 15 14.54 3.96 -18.02
CA ILE A 15 13.61 3.95 -16.88
C ILE A 15 14.40 4.40 -15.65
N ASN A 16 14.02 5.51 -15.03
CA ASN A 16 14.67 6.04 -13.83
C ASN A 16 14.57 5.04 -12.67
N ASP A 17 15.58 4.98 -11.79
CA ASP A 17 15.64 4.01 -10.68
C ASP A 17 14.41 4.09 -9.75
N ASP A 18 13.81 5.27 -9.59
CA ASP A 18 12.54 5.49 -8.86
C ASP A 18 11.32 4.86 -9.54
N GLU A 19 11.23 4.94 -10.87
CA GLU A 19 10.17 4.27 -11.62
C GLU A 19 10.38 2.76 -11.61
N LYS A 20 11.63 2.30 -11.70
CA LYS A 20 11.99 0.90 -11.57
C LYS A 20 11.61 0.36 -10.18
N MET A 21 11.83 1.13 -9.11
CA MET A 21 11.41 0.77 -7.76
C MET A 21 9.89 0.73 -7.61
N LYS A 22 9.14 1.69 -8.18
CA LYS A 22 7.66 1.67 -8.16
C LYS A 22 7.07 0.53 -8.98
N ILE A 23 7.64 0.25 -10.15
CA ILE A 23 7.28 -0.89 -11.00
C ILE A 23 7.58 -2.20 -10.27
N ASN A 24 8.74 -2.32 -9.64
CA ASN A 24 9.09 -3.49 -8.84
C ASN A 24 8.18 -3.65 -7.62
N MET A 25 7.88 -2.59 -6.87
CA MET A 25 6.95 -2.66 -5.74
C MET A 25 5.54 -3.07 -6.16
N ARG A 26 5.08 -2.56 -7.32
CA ARG A 26 3.78 -2.90 -7.89
C ARG A 26 3.78 -4.33 -8.45
N ALA A 27 4.88 -4.77 -9.04
CA ALA A 27 5.08 -6.13 -9.49
C ALA A 27 5.21 -7.12 -8.33
N GLU A 28 5.83 -6.75 -7.20
CA GLU A 28 5.93 -7.56 -5.98
C GLU A 28 4.57 -7.64 -5.26
N LEU A 29 3.82 -6.54 -5.22
CA LEU A 29 2.43 -6.51 -4.73
C LEU A 29 1.49 -7.33 -5.62
N ASP A 30 1.66 -7.26 -6.94
CA ASP A 30 0.91 -8.07 -7.90
C ASP A 30 1.35 -9.53 -7.85
N GLU A 31 2.63 -9.87 -7.73
CA GLU A 31 3.13 -11.26 -7.64
C GLU A 31 2.64 -11.93 -6.35
N HIS A 32 2.54 -11.17 -5.26
CA HIS A 32 1.93 -11.65 -4.02
C HIS A 32 0.40 -11.85 -4.12
N TYR A 33 -0.28 -11.21 -5.07
CA TYR A 33 -1.71 -11.40 -5.35
C TYR A 33 -1.98 -12.37 -6.52
N THR A 34 -0.98 -12.57 -7.37
CA THR A 34 -0.94 -13.53 -8.47
C THR A 34 -0.46 -14.86 -7.93
N MET A 35 -1.16 -15.38 -6.91
CA MET A 35 -1.09 -16.80 -6.64
C MET A 35 -1.43 -17.52 -7.94
N LEU A 36 -0.46 -18.30 -8.45
CA LEU A 36 -0.44 -19.00 -9.73
C LEU A 36 -1.60 -20.00 -9.84
N LYS A 37 -2.83 -19.50 -9.94
CA LYS A 37 -4.02 -20.34 -9.99
C LYS A 37 -4.28 -20.70 -11.45
N GLU A 38 -4.18 -21.99 -11.74
CA GLU A 38 -4.44 -22.53 -13.06
C GLU A 38 -5.94 -22.71 -13.27
N CYS A 39 -6.42 -22.41 -14.48
CA CYS A 39 -7.83 -22.56 -14.81
C CYS A 39 -8.21 -24.04 -14.84
N PRO A 40 -9.25 -24.47 -14.10
CA PRO A 40 -9.66 -25.88 -14.07
C PRO A 40 -10.16 -26.41 -15.42
N LYS A 41 -10.59 -25.52 -16.33
CA LYS A 41 -11.13 -25.92 -17.65
C LYS A 41 -10.07 -26.04 -18.74
N CYS A 42 -9.01 -25.23 -18.69
CA CYS A 42 -8.07 -25.12 -19.81
C CYS A 42 -6.59 -25.12 -19.41
N GLY A 43 -6.29 -25.24 -18.11
CA GLY A 43 -4.92 -25.24 -17.57
C GLY A 43 -4.15 -23.93 -17.75
N THR A 44 -4.76 -22.90 -18.32
CA THR A 44 -4.11 -21.59 -18.52
C THR A 44 -4.13 -20.82 -17.20
N ARG A 45 -3.05 -20.08 -16.90
CA ARG A 45 -2.99 -19.23 -15.70
C ARG A 45 -4.14 -18.23 -15.70
N MET A 46 -4.82 -18.15 -14.57
CA MET A 46 -5.86 -17.17 -14.35
C MET A 46 -5.23 -15.84 -13.93
N ILE A 47 -5.83 -14.74 -14.36
CA ILE A 47 -5.40 -13.39 -14.05
C ILE A 47 -6.40 -12.82 -13.04
N TYR A 48 -5.91 -12.03 -12.09
CA TYR A 48 -6.81 -11.30 -11.19
C TYR A 48 -7.58 -10.24 -11.99
N ALA A 49 -8.91 -10.31 -11.98
CA ALA A 49 -9.76 -9.38 -12.70
C ALA A 49 -10.20 -8.22 -11.79
N TYR A 50 -11.34 -8.37 -11.12
CA TYR A 50 -11.89 -7.37 -10.22
C TYR A 50 -12.72 -8.05 -9.13
N GLY A 51 -12.94 -7.35 -8.01
CA GLY A 51 -13.87 -7.80 -6.97
C GLY A 51 -13.53 -9.15 -6.34
N GLU A 52 -12.24 -9.52 -6.32
CA GLU A 52 -11.76 -10.78 -5.75
C GLU A 52 -12.12 -12.02 -6.56
N VAL A 53 -12.10 -11.83 -7.89
CA VAL A 53 -12.33 -12.87 -8.88
C VAL A 53 -11.10 -12.99 -9.78
N TYR A 54 -10.66 -14.22 -9.99
CA TYR A 54 -9.74 -14.62 -11.05
C TYR A 54 -10.53 -14.90 -12.33
N GLU A 55 -10.05 -14.40 -13.45
CA GLU A 55 -10.60 -14.65 -14.78
C GLU A 55 -9.56 -15.33 -15.66
N CYS A 56 -9.98 -16.37 -16.38
CA CYS A 56 -9.12 -17.02 -17.34
C CYS A 56 -9.14 -16.26 -18.67
N PRO A 57 -7.99 -15.79 -19.18
CA PRO A 57 -7.94 -15.05 -20.45
C PRO A 57 -8.28 -15.90 -21.67
N LYS A 58 -8.15 -17.23 -21.58
CA LYS A 58 -8.37 -18.16 -22.71
C LYS A 58 -9.82 -18.60 -22.84
N CYS A 59 -10.51 -18.87 -21.73
CA CYS A 59 -11.86 -19.43 -21.75
C CYS A 59 -12.91 -18.59 -21.01
N GLY A 60 -12.52 -17.45 -20.43
CA GLY A 60 -13.42 -16.56 -19.68
C GLY A 60 -13.95 -17.14 -18.36
N ASN A 61 -13.43 -18.28 -17.90
CA ASN A 61 -13.88 -18.87 -16.64
C ASN A 61 -13.53 -17.95 -15.47
N LYS A 62 -14.50 -17.73 -14.57
CA LYS A 62 -14.34 -16.89 -13.39
C LYS A 62 -14.35 -17.74 -12.13
N GLU A 63 -13.41 -17.46 -11.23
CA GLU A 63 -13.24 -18.17 -9.96
C GLU A 63 -12.99 -17.16 -8.84
N PHE A 64 -13.55 -17.37 -7.65
CA PHE A 64 -13.21 -16.52 -6.51
C PHE A 64 -11.77 -16.72 -6.05
N THR A 65 -11.14 -15.64 -5.60
CA THR A 65 -9.88 -15.72 -4.85
C THR A 65 -10.11 -16.37 -3.48
N GLU A 66 -9.02 -16.75 -2.80
CA GLU A 66 -9.13 -17.28 -1.43
C GLU A 66 -9.87 -16.31 -0.51
N PHE A 67 -9.59 -15.01 -0.60
CA PHE A 67 -10.32 -14.02 0.17
C PHE A 67 -11.78 -13.90 -0.27
N GLY A 68 -12.05 -13.90 -1.58
CA GLY A 68 -13.43 -13.83 -2.09
C GLY A 68 -14.31 -14.96 -1.55
N LYS A 69 -13.76 -16.17 -1.44
CA LYS A 69 -14.44 -17.32 -0.82
C LYS A 69 -14.73 -17.10 0.67
N ILE A 70 -13.75 -16.58 1.41
CA ILE A 70 -13.90 -16.29 2.84
C ILE A 70 -14.96 -15.20 3.06
N ARG A 71 -14.94 -14.12 2.26
CA ARG A 71 -15.93 -13.04 2.35
C ARG A 71 -17.34 -13.56 2.09
N ASP A 72 -17.55 -14.28 0.98
CA ASP A 72 -18.85 -14.85 0.63
C ASP A 72 -19.40 -15.77 1.73
N TYR A 73 -18.53 -16.57 2.37
CA TYR A 73 -18.91 -17.42 3.49
C TYR A 73 -19.31 -16.61 4.73
N LEU A 74 -18.50 -15.62 5.11
CA LEU A 74 -18.76 -14.76 6.27
C LEU A 74 -20.04 -13.91 6.09
N GLU A 75 -20.32 -13.45 4.88
CA GLU A 75 -21.55 -12.69 4.57
C GLU A 75 -22.81 -13.56 4.70
N LYS A 76 -22.73 -14.85 4.35
CA LYS A 76 -23.87 -15.78 4.41
C LYS A 76 -24.11 -16.39 5.79
N HIS A 77 -23.02 -16.72 6.50
CA HIS A 77 -23.09 -17.47 7.76
C HIS A 77 -22.78 -16.62 9.00
N GLY A 78 -22.33 -15.39 8.83
CA GLY A 78 -21.90 -14.52 9.91
C GLY A 78 -20.51 -14.87 10.45
N PRO A 79 -20.12 -14.29 11.60
CA PRO A 79 -18.80 -14.51 12.20
C PRO A 79 -18.65 -15.96 12.67
N GLN A 80 -17.58 -16.61 12.23
CA GLN A 80 -17.26 -18.01 12.52
C GLN A 80 -15.78 -18.16 12.87
N ASN A 81 -15.43 -19.28 13.48
CA ASN A 81 -14.03 -19.57 13.83
C ASN A 81 -13.20 -19.90 12.58
N ALA A 82 -11.90 -19.62 12.62
CA ALA A 82 -10.99 -19.80 11.48
C ALA A 82 -10.95 -21.25 10.97
N VAL A 83 -11.08 -22.23 11.87
CA VAL A 83 -11.12 -23.67 11.52
C VAL A 83 -12.37 -23.98 10.70
N THR A 84 -13.55 -23.54 11.17
CA THR A 84 -14.82 -23.74 10.46
C THR A 84 -14.82 -23.07 9.07
N ILE A 85 -14.26 -21.87 8.99
CA ILE A 85 -14.12 -21.16 7.71
C ILE A 85 -13.19 -21.92 6.77
N ALA A 86 -12.08 -22.46 7.27
CA ALA A 86 -11.13 -23.22 6.46
C ALA A 86 -11.78 -24.49 5.88
N ASP A 87 -12.51 -25.24 6.72
CA ASP A 87 -13.19 -26.47 6.30
C ASP A 87 -14.29 -26.19 5.27
N ALA A 88 -15.05 -25.11 5.45
CA ALA A 88 -16.15 -24.76 4.54
C ALA A 88 -15.66 -24.17 3.20
N THR A 89 -14.62 -23.35 3.21
CA THR A 89 -14.14 -22.64 2.01
C THR A 89 -13.03 -23.38 1.25
N GLY A 90 -12.41 -24.37 1.90
CA GLY A 90 -11.22 -25.07 1.42
C GLY A 90 -9.95 -24.20 1.42
N VAL A 91 -9.98 -23.03 2.08
CA VAL A 91 -8.82 -22.15 2.24
C VAL A 91 -8.04 -22.56 3.48
N SER A 92 -6.70 -22.54 3.41
CA SER A 92 -5.89 -22.95 4.55
C SER A 92 -6.06 -22.02 5.77
N VAL A 93 -6.03 -22.57 6.98
CA VAL A 93 -6.06 -21.79 8.24
C VAL A 93 -4.93 -20.76 8.27
N LYS A 94 -3.75 -21.10 7.71
CA LYS A 94 -2.61 -20.18 7.60
C LYS A 94 -2.94 -18.96 6.74
N THR A 95 -3.65 -19.15 5.62
CA THR A 95 -4.11 -18.07 4.75
C THR A 95 -5.10 -17.17 5.49
N ILE A 96 -6.07 -17.76 6.21
CA ILE A 96 -7.04 -16.99 7.02
C ILE A 96 -6.33 -16.15 8.08
N GLN A 97 -5.38 -16.76 8.80
CA GLN A 97 -4.57 -16.06 9.80
C GLN A 97 -3.73 -14.92 9.19
N LYS A 98 -3.20 -15.12 7.98
CA LYS A 98 -2.52 -14.06 7.23
C LYS A 98 -3.46 -12.89 6.93
N PHE A 99 -4.70 -13.15 6.54
CA PHE A 99 -5.68 -12.09 6.30
C PHE A 99 -6.08 -11.31 7.56
N LEU A 100 -6.17 -11.99 8.71
CA LEU A 100 -6.34 -11.35 10.02
C LEU A 100 -5.16 -10.40 10.34
N TYR A 101 -3.92 -10.87 10.15
CA TYR A 101 -2.73 -10.04 10.37
C TYR A 101 -2.58 -8.88 9.39
N GLN A 102 -3.09 -9.03 8.16
CA GLN A 102 -3.15 -7.96 7.16
C GLN A 102 -4.27 -6.96 7.42
N GLY A 103 -5.18 -7.23 8.38
CA GLY A 103 -6.31 -6.35 8.67
C GLY A 103 -7.42 -6.37 7.62
N ARG A 104 -7.48 -7.42 6.79
CA ARG A 104 -8.53 -7.58 5.77
C ARG A 104 -9.78 -8.27 6.31
N ILE A 105 -9.64 -8.98 7.43
CA ILE A 105 -10.72 -9.62 8.19
C ILE A 105 -10.53 -9.21 9.64
N GLU A 106 -11.62 -9.06 10.37
CA GLU A 106 -11.61 -8.80 11.81
C GLU A 106 -12.36 -9.88 12.59
N ILE A 107 -11.90 -10.11 13.82
CA ILE A 107 -12.62 -10.89 14.81
C ILE A 107 -13.55 -9.92 15.57
N PRO A 108 -14.87 -10.17 15.64
CA PRO A 108 -15.79 -9.31 16.37
C PRO A 108 -15.53 -9.33 17.89
N ASP A 109 -15.90 -8.24 18.57
CA ASP A 109 -15.83 -8.17 20.04
C ASP A 109 -16.68 -9.26 20.70
N GLY A 110 -16.19 -9.80 21.81
CA GLY A 110 -16.88 -10.88 22.54
C GLY A 110 -16.64 -12.28 21.97
N SER A 111 -15.72 -12.42 21.01
CA SER A 111 -15.30 -13.74 20.50
C SER A 111 -14.46 -14.50 21.53
N GLY A 112 -14.54 -15.83 21.52
CA GLY A 112 -13.78 -16.70 22.44
C GLY A 112 -12.29 -16.86 22.12
N SER A 113 -11.80 -16.24 21.04
CA SER A 113 -10.40 -16.31 20.62
C SER A 113 -9.99 -15.10 19.81
N TYR A 114 -8.79 -14.56 20.08
CA TYR A 114 -8.18 -13.44 19.37
C TYR A 114 -6.79 -13.82 18.82
N ILE A 115 -6.30 -13.06 17.84
CA ILE A 115 -4.92 -13.20 17.38
C ILE A 115 -3.97 -12.44 18.33
N LYS A 116 -2.68 -12.78 18.30
CA LYS A 116 -1.67 -12.16 19.19
C LYS A 116 -0.79 -11.17 18.44
N CYS A 117 -0.51 -10.04 19.09
CA CYS A 117 0.46 -9.04 18.67
C CYS A 117 1.85 -9.68 18.56
N GLN A 118 2.54 -9.47 17.44
CA GLN A 118 3.86 -10.05 17.21
C GLN A 118 5.00 -9.41 18.03
N MET A 119 4.76 -8.26 18.66
CA MET A 119 5.75 -7.58 19.51
C MET A 119 5.58 -7.88 21.00
N CYS A 120 4.35 -7.78 21.52
CA CYS A 120 4.08 -7.89 22.96
C CYS A 120 3.21 -9.09 23.35
N GLY A 121 2.66 -9.83 22.37
CA GLY A 121 1.78 -10.97 22.63
C GLY A 121 0.35 -10.63 23.06
N ALA A 122 0.00 -9.34 23.19
CA ALA A 122 -1.35 -8.90 23.53
C ALA A 122 -2.39 -9.39 22.51
N GLU A 123 -3.60 -9.66 22.99
CA GLU A 123 -4.73 -10.06 22.14
C GLU A 123 -5.23 -8.88 21.30
N ILE A 124 -5.42 -9.11 20.00
CA ILE A 124 -5.87 -8.12 19.03
C ILE A 124 -6.92 -8.75 18.11
N ARG A 125 -7.84 -7.91 17.63
CA ARG A 125 -8.94 -8.33 16.74
C ARG A 125 -8.50 -8.53 15.30
N TYR A 126 -7.54 -7.73 14.87
CA TYR A 126 -6.94 -7.73 13.55
C TYR A 126 -5.59 -6.99 13.57
N GLY A 127 -4.82 -7.12 12.50
CA GLY A 127 -3.55 -6.43 12.33
C GLY A 127 -2.36 -7.18 12.94
N ARG A 128 -1.14 -6.74 12.59
CA ARG A 128 0.12 -7.37 13.03
C ARG A 128 0.54 -6.99 14.45
N PHE A 129 0.18 -5.78 14.87
CA PHE A 129 0.60 -5.17 16.12
C PHE A 129 -0.60 -4.55 16.84
N CYS A 130 -0.57 -4.55 18.18
CA CYS A 130 -1.56 -3.81 18.96
C CYS A 130 -1.39 -2.29 18.81
N PRO A 131 -2.41 -1.49 19.17
CA PRO A 131 -2.36 -0.03 19.03
C PRO A 131 -1.16 0.63 19.73
N GLU A 132 -0.71 0.07 20.87
CA GLU A 132 0.45 0.59 21.59
C GLU A 132 1.77 0.29 20.86
N CYS A 133 1.92 -0.93 20.33
CA CYS A 133 3.10 -1.33 19.59
C CYS A 133 3.20 -0.62 18.24
N SER A 134 2.07 -0.45 17.53
CA SER A 134 2.05 0.31 16.29
C SER A 134 2.41 1.78 16.51
N ALA A 135 1.92 2.40 17.59
CA ALA A 135 2.26 3.78 17.94
C ALA A 135 3.76 3.97 18.25
N LYS A 136 4.40 2.99 18.93
CA LYS A 136 5.86 3.01 19.15
C LYS A 136 6.61 2.93 17.82
N LEU A 137 6.22 1.99 16.95
CA LEU A 137 6.86 1.78 15.65
C LEU A 137 6.77 3.02 14.73
N SER A 138 5.61 3.68 14.72
CA SER A 138 5.41 4.91 13.93
C SER A 138 6.22 6.10 14.45
N ARG A 139 6.49 6.17 15.76
CA ARG A 139 7.32 7.22 16.36
C ARG A 139 8.80 7.03 16.05
N ASP A 140 9.26 5.80 16.00
CA ASP A 140 10.65 5.49 15.66
C ASP A 140 10.95 5.69 14.17
N ASN A 141 9.92 5.64 13.31
CA ASN A 141 10.03 5.81 11.84
C ASN A 141 9.70 7.24 11.35
N SER A 142 9.67 8.22 12.26
CA SER A 142 9.30 9.62 11.97
C SER A 142 10.30 10.44 11.14
N SER A 143 11.30 9.81 10.51
CA SER A 143 12.27 10.52 9.64
C SER A 143 11.75 10.77 8.21
N MET A 144 10.53 10.36 7.86
CA MET A 144 9.98 10.53 6.50
C MET A 144 8.53 11.04 6.50
N VAL A 145 8.22 12.02 7.35
CA VAL A 145 6.91 12.70 7.35
C VAL A 145 7.12 14.14 6.88
N TYR A 146 6.46 14.55 5.80
CA TYR A 146 6.38 15.96 5.39
C TYR A 146 5.67 16.75 6.51
N VAL A 147 6.45 17.46 7.32
CA VAL A 147 5.90 18.32 8.37
C VAL A 147 5.50 19.65 7.74
N GLY A 148 4.21 19.86 7.54
CA GLY A 148 3.67 21.14 7.06
C GLY A 148 3.85 22.26 8.11
N GLU A 149 4.28 23.44 7.67
CA GLU A 149 4.35 24.62 8.55
C GLU A 149 2.96 25.16 8.85
N LYS A 150 2.70 25.57 10.11
CA LYS A 150 1.45 26.26 10.45
C LYS A 150 1.45 27.66 9.80
N PRO A 151 0.40 28.03 9.04
CA PRO A 151 0.30 29.36 8.44
C PRO A 151 0.36 30.43 9.53
N LYS A 152 1.24 31.43 9.36
CA LYS A 152 1.41 32.53 10.33
C LYS A 152 0.36 33.64 10.16
N HIS A 153 -0.37 33.66 9.04
CA HIS A 153 -1.41 34.64 8.73
C HIS A 153 -2.67 33.97 8.18
N LYS A 154 -3.85 34.57 8.46
CA LYS A 154 -5.15 34.09 7.96
C LYS A 154 -5.67 35.00 6.84
N MET A 155 -6.11 34.32 5.76
CA MET A 155 -7.06 34.72 4.70
C MET A 155 -6.60 35.74 3.65
N ASP A 156 -6.28 35.24 2.45
CA ASP A 156 -6.58 35.90 1.19
C ASP A 156 -7.68 35.09 0.48
N TYR A 157 -8.78 35.71 0.05
CA TYR A 157 -9.96 35.03 -0.52
C TYR A 157 -9.71 34.34 -1.87
N ASN A 158 -8.52 34.51 -2.45
CA ASN A 158 -8.06 33.78 -3.63
C ASN A 158 -6.95 32.81 -3.21
N GLY A 159 -7.32 31.61 -2.78
CA GLY A 159 -6.38 30.55 -2.44
C GLY A 159 -5.54 30.13 -3.64
N LYS A 160 -4.25 30.50 -3.66
CA LYS A 160 -3.29 30.09 -4.70
C LYS A 160 -2.52 28.86 -4.20
N MET A 161 -2.43 27.83 -5.03
CA MET A 161 -1.59 26.66 -4.81
C MET A 161 -0.50 26.63 -5.89
N HIS A 162 0.74 26.33 -5.53
CA HIS A 162 1.85 26.18 -6.48
C HIS A 162 2.48 24.80 -6.30
N THR A 163 2.97 24.22 -7.40
CA THR A 163 3.80 23.02 -7.37
C THR A 163 5.18 23.39 -6.81
N LEU A 164 5.79 22.48 -6.06
CA LEU A 164 7.16 22.63 -5.57
C LEU A 164 8.12 22.26 -6.70
N ASP A 165 8.19 23.08 -7.75
CA ASP A 165 9.18 22.92 -8.81
C ASP A 165 10.50 23.62 -8.45
N GLU A 166 11.61 22.95 -8.70
CA GLU A 166 12.99 23.33 -8.34
C GLU A 166 13.49 24.64 -8.99
N SER A 167 12.75 25.22 -9.96
CA SER A 167 13.21 26.36 -10.77
C SER A 167 13.00 27.74 -10.15
N GLU A 168 12.27 27.86 -9.03
CA GLU A 168 11.99 29.16 -8.39
C GLU A 168 12.90 29.47 -7.17
N MET A 169 14.01 28.74 -6.98
CA MET A 169 14.95 28.99 -5.86
C MET A 169 15.86 30.23 -6.06
N LYS A 170 15.77 30.96 -7.18
CA LYS A 170 16.68 32.08 -7.51
C LYS A 170 16.28 33.43 -6.91
N ASN A 171 15.09 33.59 -6.32
CA ASN A 171 14.60 34.89 -5.84
C ASN A 171 14.31 34.99 -4.33
N VAL A 172 14.86 34.10 -3.49
CA VAL A 172 14.91 34.36 -2.05
C VAL A 172 16.13 35.24 -1.77
N SER A 173 15.87 36.54 -1.65
CA SER A 173 16.85 37.55 -1.25
C SER A 173 17.57 37.11 0.04
N ARG A 174 18.83 36.69 -0.09
CA ARG A 174 19.72 36.41 1.04
C ARG A 174 20.08 37.75 1.71
N LYS A 175 19.32 38.19 2.71
CA LYS A 175 19.82 39.23 3.62
C LYS A 175 20.66 38.55 4.72
N PRO A 176 21.93 38.92 4.90
CA PRO A 176 22.73 38.39 6.00
C PRO A 176 22.18 38.86 7.35
N VAL A 177 22.09 37.93 8.30
CA VAL A 177 21.79 38.25 9.69
C VAL A 177 23.04 38.86 10.32
N ALA A 178 22.98 40.15 10.69
CA ALA A 178 24.03 40.79 11.46
C ALA A 178 24.08 40.20 12.89
N MET A 179 25.19 39.56 13.25
CA MET A 179 25.47 39.14 14.63
C MET A 179 25.72 40.37 15.50
N ARG A 180 24.81 40.64 16.44
CA ARG A 180 25.08 41.59 17.54
C ARG A 180 26.12 40.98 18.47
N ARG A 181 27.30 41.60 18.57
CA ARG A 181 28.28 41.33 19.62
C ARG A 181 27.66 41.75 20.96
N LYS A 182 27.67 40.84 21.94
CA LYS A 182 27.35 41.18 23.34
C LYS A 182 28.61 41.82 23.94
N ASP A 183 28.54 43.10 24.27
CA ASP A 183 29.54 43.76 25.09
C ASP A 183 29.50 43.15 26.50
N LYS A 184 30.64 42.56 26.91
CA LYS A 184 30.91 42.21 28.30
C LYS A 184 31.14 43.52 29.06
N LYS A 185 30.39 43.70 30.14
CA LYS A 185 30.67 44.67 31.20
C LYS A 185 31.46 43.98 32.31
#